data_AF-A0A840D613-F1
#
_entry.id   AF-A0A840D613-F1
#
_cell.length_a   1.000
_cell.length_b   1.000
_cell.length_c   1.000
_cell.angle_alpha   90.00
_cell.angle_beta   90.00
_cell.angle_gamma   90.00
#
_symmetry.space_group_name_H-M   'P 1'
#
loop_
_entity.id
_entity.type
_entity.pdbx_description
1 polymer ?
#
loop_
_entity_poly.entity_id
_entity_poly.type
_entity_poly.pdbx_seq_one_letter_code
_entity_poly.pdbx_strand_id
1 'polypeptide(L)' 'MANSELFEDNELLSKSMVAASKVEFLANSEELFLYAKALYEATLWGRKIDRERAKKIKRDRISALLSVT' A
#
# COMPACT_ATOMS: atom_id res chain seq x y z
N MET A 1 -4.02 11.75 15.18
CA MET A 1 -3.65 11.28 13.83
C MET A 1 -2.65 10.12 13.85
N ALA A 2 -1.61 10.12 14.69
CA ALA A 2 -0.55 9.09 14.67
C ALA A 2 -1.00 7.65 15.03
N ASN A 3 -2.02 7.48 15.87
CA ASN A 3 -2.46 6.15 16.27
C ASN A 3 -3.19 5.39 15.15
N SER A 4 -3.91 6.04 14.22
CA SER A 4 -4.63 5.30 13.17
C SER A 4 -3.68 4.74 12.09
N GLU A 5 -2.61 5.46 11.75
CA GLU A 5 -1.62 5.00 10.76
C GLU A 5 -0.81 3.80 11.29
N LEU A 6 -0.40 3.81 12.56
CA LEU A 6 0.29 2.67 13.18
C LEU A 6 -0.60 1.42 13.30
N PHE A 7 -1.90 1.60 13.53
CA PHE A 7 -2.86 0.49 13.55
C PHE A 7 -3.11 -0.08 12.15
N GLU A 8 -3.21 0.77 11.12
CA GLU A 8 -3.35 0.33 9.72
C GLU A 8 -2.10 -0.38 9.20
N ASP A 9 -0.90 0.06 9.59
CA ASP A 9 0.37 -0.58 9.21
C ASP A 9 0.49 -1.98 9.83
N ASN A 10 0.08 -2.15 11.09
CA ASN A 10 0.04 -3.45 11.75
C ASN A 10 -1.00 -4.39 11.14
N GLU A 11 -2.18 -3.89 10.78
CA GLU A 11 -3.20 -4.69 10.11
C GLU A 11 -2.74 -5.14 8.71
N LEU A 12 -2.07 -4.26 7.96
CA LEU A 12 -1.55 -4.59 6.64
C LEU A 12 -0.43 -5.63 6.72
N LEU A 13 0.48 -5.51 7.69
CA LEU A 13 1.54 -6.49 7.92
C LEU A 13 0.93 -7.85 8.31
N SER A 14 -0.08 -7.86 9.19
CA SER A 14 -0.79 -9.09 9.58
C SER A 14 -1.46 -9.76 8.38
N LYS A 15 -2.17 -9.00 7.53
CA LYS A 15 -2.75 -9.51 6.28
C LYS A 15 -1.69 -10.07 5.33
N SER A 16 -0.54 -9.43 5.26
CA SER A 16 0.57 -9.87 4.43
C SER A 16 1.17 -11.17 4.94
N MET A 17 1.31 -11.34 6.26
CA MET A 17 1.72 -12.60 6.90
C MET A 17 0.70 -13.73 6.65
N VAL A 18 -0.60 -13.45 6.77
CA VAL A 18 -1.66 -14.43 6.48
C VAL A 18 -1.69 -14.83 4.99
N ALA A 19 -1.35 -13.91 4.08
CA ALA A 19 -1.23 -14.22 2.67
C ALA A 19 0.03 -15.06 2.38
N ALA A 20 1.16 -14.71 2.98
CA ALA A 20 2.41 -15.46 2.84
C ALA A 20 2.29 -16.88 3.38
N SER A 21 1.55 -17.11 4.48
CA SER A 21 1.37 -18.44 5.06
C SER A 21 0.56 -19.41 4.19
N LYS A 22 -0.11 -18.92 3.14
CA LYS A 22 -0.85 -19.72 2.16
C LYS A 22 0.02 -20.16 0.99
N VAL A 23 1.28 -19.74 0.92
CA VAL A 23 2.19 -20.06 -0.17
C VAL A 23 2.92 -21.37 0.14
N GLU A 24 2.60 -22.41 -0.63
CA GLU A 24 3.04 -23.79 -0.34
C GLU A 24 4.54 -24.04 -0.52
N PHE A 25 5.25 -23.20 -1.27
CA PHE A 25 6.67 -23.41 -1.59
C PHE A 25 7.65 -22.68 -0.65
N LEU A 26 7.16 -21.95 0.35
CA LEU A 26 8.03 -21.29 1.33
C LEU A 26 8.52 -22.33 2.35
N ALA A 27 9.83 -22.56 2.40
CA ALA A 27 10.43 -23.69 3.10
C ALA A 27 10.78 -23.40 4.57
N ASN A 28 10.85 -22.13 4.96
CA ASN A 28 11.28 -21.72 6.30
C ASN A 28 10.69 -20.36 6.71
N SER A 29 10.89 -20.01 7.98
CA SER A 29 10.37 -18.76 8.56
C SER A 29 10.99 -17.50 7.95
N GLU A 30 12.22 -17.57 7.46
CA GLU A 30 12.90 -16.45 6.80
C GLU A 30 12.24 -16.14 5.45
N GLU A 31 12.01 -17.17 4.62
CA GLU A 31 11.28 -17.04 3.36
C GLU A 31 9.85 -16.54 3.57
N LEU A 32 9.16 -17.06 4.59
CA LEU A 32 7.83 -16.58 4.98
C LEU A 32 7.84 -15.08 5.30
N PHE A 33 8.78 -14.65 6.14
CA PHE A 33 8.90 -13.26 6.55
C PHE A 33 9.26 -12.34 5.37
N LEU A 34 10.21 -12.75 4.53
CA LEU A 34 10.61 -11.98 3.36
C LEU A 34 9.47 -11.85 2.35
N TYR A 35 8.70 -12.91 2.12
CA TYR A 35 7.55 -12.88 1.24
C TYR A 35 6.44 -11.97 1.78
N ALA A 36 6.10 -12.08 3.06
CA ALA A 36 5.14 -11.20 3.71
C ALA A 36 5.58 -9.73 3.66
N LYS A 37 6.86 -9.45 3.89
CA LYS A 37 7.42 -8.11 3.79
C LYS A 37 7.31 -7.55 2.36
N ALA A 38 7.58 -8.38 1.35
CA ALA A 38 7.42 -7.96 -0.05
C ALA A 38 5.97 -7.61 -0.39
N LEU A 39 4.99 -8.39 0.09
CA LEU A 39 3.56 -8.09 -0.08
C LEU A 39 3.16 -6.77 0.61
N TYR A 40 3.65 -6.55 1.82
CA TYR A 40 3.42 -5.32 2.58
C TYR A 40 3.96 -4.09 1.83
N GLU A 41 5.22 -4.15 1.40
CA GLU A 41 5.88 -3.05 0.67
C GLU A 41 5.21 -2.77 -0.68
N ALA A 42 4.84 -3.81 -1.43
CA ALA A 42 4.11 -3.66 -2.69
C ALA A 42 2.75 -2.97 -2.48
N THR A 43 2.03 -3.32 -1.41
CA THR A 43 0.74 -2.71 -1.10
C THR A 43 0.89 -1.24 -0.70
N LEU A 44 1.89 -0.91 0.13
CA LEU A 44 2.21 0.47 0.49
C LEU A 44 2.56 1.31 -0.75
N TRP A 45 3.37 0.74 -1.64
CA TRP A 45 3.73 1.40 -2.89
C TRP A 45 2.50 1.68 -3.76
N GLY A 46 1.60 0.71 -3.92
CA GLY A 46 0.32 0.90 -4.62
C GLY A 46 -0.51 2.05 -4.02
N ARG A 47 -0.71 2.06 -2.69
CA ARG A 47 -1.43 3.14 -1.98
C ARG A 47 -0.79 4.51 -2.19
N LYS A 48 0.55 4.57 -2.26
CA LYS A 48 1.27 5.82 -2.53
C LYS A 48 0.98 6.30 -3.95
N ILE A 49 1.08 5.42 -4.95
CA ILE A 49 0.80 5.76 -6.34
C ILE A 49 -0.64 6.21 -6.52
N ASP A 50 -1.61 5.55 -5.91
CA ASP A 50 -3.03 5.93 -5.98
C ASP A 50 -3.27 7.33 -5.40
N ARG A 51 -2.64 7.65 -4.26
CA ARG A 51 -2.70 8.98 -3.66
C ARG A 51 -2.11 10.05 -4.59
N GLU A 52 -0.95 9.79 -5.19
CA GLU A 52 -0.32 10.74 -6.13
C GLU A 52 -1.15 10.92 -7.40
N ARG A 53 -1.74 9.85 -7.93
CA ARG A 53 -2.66 9.90 -9.07
C ARG A 53 -3.90 10.72 -8.75
N ALA A 54 -4.50 10.52 -7.58
CA ALA A 54 -5.66 11.30 -7.13
C ALA A 54 -5.33 12.81 -6.99
N LYS A 55 -4.15 13.14 -6.44
CA LYS A 55 -3.66 14.53 -6.37
C LYS A 55 -3.46 15.15 -7.75
N LYS A 56 -2.91 14.38 -8.70
CA LYS A 56 -2.73 14.82 -10.09
C LYS A 56 -4.08 15.13 -10.75
N ILE A 57 -5.05 14.21 -10.67
CA ILE A 57 -6.39 14.40 -11.24
C ILE A 57 -7.06 15.65 -10.67
N LYS A 58 -6.96 15.90 -9.36
CA LYS A 58 -7.50 17.11 -8.73
C LYS A 58 -6.84 18.38 -9.29
N ARG A 59 -5.50 18.39 -9.43
CA ARG A 59 -4.77 19.53 -10.02
C ARG A 59 -5.18 19.77 -11.47
N ASP A 60 -5.26 18.72 -12.28
CA ASP A 60 -5.63 18.82 -13.69
C ASP A 60 -7.05 19.38 -13.84
N ARG A 61 -7.99 18.94 -12.99
CA ARG A 61 -9.36 19.49 -12.96
C ARG A 61 -9.40 20.97 -12.57
N ILE A 62 -8.65 21.37 -11.55
CA ILE A 62 -8.57 22.77 -11.13
C ILE A 62 -7.97 23.63 -12.25
N SER A 63 -6.90 23.16 -12.89
CA SER A 63 -6.28 23.85 -14.03
C SER A 63 -7.27 24.03 -15.18
N ALA A 64 -8.06 23.00 -15.49
CA ALA A 64 -9.07 23.08 -16.55
C ALA A 64 -10.20 24.06 -16.22
N LEU A 65 -10.64 24.13 -14.95
CA LEU A 65 -11.65 25.09 -14.53
C LEU A 65 -11.15 26.54 -14.64
N LEU A 66 -9.90 26.80 -14.23
CA LEU A 66 -9.30 28.13 -14.29
C LEU A 66 -8.97 28.59 -15.72
N SER A 67 -8.78 27.67 -16.67
CA SER A 67 -8.52 28.03 -18.08
C SER A 67 -9.79 28.34 -18.88
N VAL A 68 -10.97 28.06 -18.33
CA VAL A 68 -12.27 28.29 -18.98
C VAL A 68 -12.89 29.63 -18.57
N THR A 69 -12.44 30.20 -17.45
CA THR A 69 -12.77 31.55 -16.95
C THR A 69 -11.77 32.59 -17.43
#